data_AF-Q10323-F1
#
_entry.id   AF-Q10323-F1
#
_cell.length_a   1.000
_cell.length_b   1.000
_cell.length_c   1.000
_cell.angle_alpha   90.00
_cell.angle_beta   90.00
_cell.angle_gamma   90.00
#
_symmetry.space_group_name_H-M   'P 1'
#
loop_
_entity.id
_entity.type
_entity.pdbx_description
1 polymer ?
#
loop_
_entity_poly.entity_id
_entity_poly.type
_entity_poly.pdbx_seq_one_letter_code
_entity_poly.pdbx_strand_id
1 'polypeptide(L)'
;MNKILFYFFFFLTLILSATVYLFGGPMMLFFINYKTDLLKVDDVYNHEIYSNQSAAIPKIIHQTWKTNEIPEKWVGAQKSCIDLHPDYEYVLWTDESMREFIATDYPWFLTQYDSYPYNIERADVVRYFILYKYGGIYLDLDVGCNRTLDPLLHYPAWVRRTSPSGISNNVMGFAKGHPFLLQVVRNLPRFAFNYHFPYLTVMYSTGPLFLSIIWSAWRKLPDAEAWHHIWVMVPELYEKSHHAFFEIYEGSSWHDSDAGFVFYMLHHWAIFTFLGFLTFFIVVYFIFGYALKPAARVSRTGRRVFSSPFSKTSPSRWKIFHRFTSSNEKYDQTRSDSLPFMSDYDLESQTQSHSP
;
A
#
# COMPACT_ATOMS: atom_id res chain seq x y z
N MET A 1 -13.64 1.60 38.76
CA MET A 1 -12.32 1.61 38.13
C MET A 1 -11.69 2.99 38.32
N ASN A 2 -10.42 3.07 38.73
CA ASN A 2 -9.70 4.36 38.79
C ASN A 2 -9.77 5.01 37.39
N LYS A 3 -10.14 6.28 37.27
CA LYS A 3 -10.27 6.97 35.97
C LYS A 3 -8.98 6.85 35.14
N ILE A 4 -7.82 6.87 35.79
CA ILE A 4 -6.51 6.68 35.17
C ILE A 4 -6.41 5.31 34.50
N LEU A 5 -6.86 4.26 35.19
CA LEU A 5 -6.82 2.90 34.66
C LEU A 5 -7.81 2.70 33.50
N PHE A 6 -8.98 3.36 33.56
CA PHE A 6 -9.92 3.38 32.44
C PHE A 6 -9.31 4.01 31.19
N TYR A 7 -8.73 5.21 31.30
CA TYR A 7 -8.09 5.86 30.16
C TYR A 7 -6.91 5.05 29.64
N PHE A 8 -6.09 4.46 30.53
CA PHE A 8 -4.99 3.59 30.14
C PHE A 8 -5.47 2.43 29.26
N PHE A 9 -6.47 1.67 29.71
CA PHE A 9 -6.99 0.55 28.93
C PHE A 9 -7.67 1.02 27.64
N PHE A 10 -8.42 2.11 27.67
CA PHE A 10 -9.04 2.68 26.47
C PHE A 10 -8.00 3.04 25.41
N PHE A 11 -6.96 3.78 25.77
CA PHE A 11 -5.88 4.13 24.85
C PHE A 11 -5.07 2.91 24.40
N LEU A 12 -4.82 1.94 25.29
CA LEU A 12 -4.15 0.71 24.92
C LEU A 12 -4.95 -0.08 23.87
N THR A 13 -6.26 -0.21 24.06
CA THR A 13 -7.13 -0.86 23.07
C THR A 13 -7.11 -0.10 21.75
N LEU A 14 -7.19 1.24 21.78
CA LEU A 14 -7.11 2.06 20.56
C LEU A 14 -5.78 1.88 19.82
N ILE A 15 -4.65 1.88 20.54
CA ILE A 15 -3.33 1.64 19.96
C ILE A 15 -3.23 0.24 19.38
N LEU A 16 -3.67 -0.80 20.10
CA LEU A 16 -3.64 -2.17 19.61
C LEU A 16 -4.51 -2.34 18.35
N SER A 17 -5.72 -1.78 18.35
CA SER A 17 -6.60 -1.79 17.18
C SER A 17 -5.97 -1.05 16.00
N ALA A 18 -5.36 0.12 16.22
CA ALA A 18 -4.66 0.86 15.17
C ALA A 18 -3.44 0.08 14.63
N THR A 19 -2.65 -0.55 15.51
CA THR A 19 -1.51 -1.39 15.11
C THR A 19 -1.97 -2.58 14.29
N VAL A 20 -3.01 -3.29 14.72
CA VAL A 20 -3.56 -4.42 13.95
C VAL A 20 -4.09 -3.95 12.59
N TYR A 21 -4.77 -2.81 12.55
CA TYR A 21 -5.28 -2.24 11.30
C TYR A 21 -4.16 -1.85 10.33
N LEU A 22 -3.13 -1.15 10.82
CA LEU A 22 -2.02 -0.65 10.00
C LEU A 22 -1.06 -1.77 9.54
N PHE A 23 -0.75 -2.72 10.44
CA PHE A 23 0.27 -3.74 10.18
C PHE A 23 -0.29 -5.11 9.81
N GLY A 24 -1.60 -5.34 9.99
CA GLY A 24 -2.23 -6.64 9.72
C GLY A 24 -2.10 -7.07 8.26
N GLY A 25 -2.42 -6.19 7.30
CA GLY A 25 -2.26 -6.45 5.87
C GLY A 25 -0.81 -6.79 5.47
N PRO A 26 0.16 -5.91 5.77
CA PRO A 26 1.59 -6.16 5.55
C PRO A 26 2.10 -7.45 6.19
N MET A 27 1.70 -7.75 7.43
CA MET A 27 2.10 -8.99 8.12
C MET A 27 1.63 -10.24 7.39
N MET A 28 0.43 -10.21 6.79
CA MET A 28 -0.07 -11.35 6.00
C MET A 28 0.77 -11.64 4.76
N LEU A 29 1.53 -10.65 4.25
CA LEU A 29 2.39 -10.87 3.09
C LEU A 29 3.52 -11.85 3.38
N PHE A 30 4.01 -11.93 4.62
CA PHE A 30 5.07 -12.88 5.00
C PHE A 30 4.62 -14.35 4.94
N PHE A 31 3.31 -14.59 4.94
CA PHE A 31 2.71 -15.94 4.88
C PHE A 31 2.20 -16.30 3.48
N ILE A 32 2.53 -15.50 2.47
CA ILE A 32 2.12 -15.77 1.10
C ILE A 32 2.79 -17.04 0.57
N ASN A 33 1.97 -18.00 0.17
CA ASN A 33 2.39 -19.14 -0.64
C ASN A 33 2.32 -18.76 -2.13
N TYR A 34 3.46 -18.75 -2.80
CA TYR A 34 3.57 -18.44 -4.24
C TYR A 34 3.38 -19.65 -5.13
N LYS A 35 3.29 -20.89 -4.60
CA LYS A 35 3.43 -22.13 -5.38
C LYS A 35 2.54 -22.21 -6.63
N THR A 36 1.34 -21.65 -6.56
CA THR A 36 0.35 -21.62 -7.66
C THR A 36 0.54 -20.46 -8.63
N ASP A 37 1.30 -19.45 -8.24
CA ASP A 37 1.44 -18.18 -8.94
C ASP A 37 2.82 -18.05 -9.59
N LEU A 38 3.75 -18.97 -9.36
CA LEU A 38 5.12 -18.87 -9.88
C LEU A 38 5.19 -19.14 -11.37
N LEU A 39 5.80 -18.20 -12.08
CA LEU A 39 6.26 -18.37 -13.44
C LEU A 39 7.59 -19.16 -13.44
N LYS A 40 7.56 -20.42 -13.87
CA LYS A 40 8.75 -21.28 -13.83
C LYS A 40 9.60 -21.11 -15.08
N VAL A 41 10.92 -21.28 -14.92
CA VAL A 41 11.88 -21.19 -16.02
C VAL A 41 11.53 -22.15 -17.16
N ASP A 42 11.26 -23.42 -16.85
CA ASP A 42 10.97 -24.44 -17.87
C ASP A 42 9.72 -24.13 -18.69
N ASP A 43 8.69 -23.58 -18.04
CA ASP A 43 7.46 -23.17 -18.71
C ASP A 43 7.76 -22.01 -19.67
N VAL A 44 8.51 -20.99 -19.21
CA VAL A 44 8.87 -19.78 -19.98
C VAL A 44 9.68 -20.05 -21.25
N TYR A 45 10.47 -21.12 -21.29
CA TYR A 45 11.26 -21.45 -22.47
C TYR A 45 10.70 -22.61 -23.30
N ASN A 46 9.51 -23.10 -22.98
CA ASN A 46 8.86 -24.14 -23.77
C ASN A 46 8.24 -23.58 -25.08
N HIS A 47 8.99 -23.66 -26.17
CA HIS A 47 8.59 -23.15 -27.50
C HIS A 47 7.25 -23.70 -28.03
N GLU A 48 6.83 -24.91 -27.64
CA GLU A 48 5.54 -25.45 -28.07
C GLU A 48 4.35 -24.68 -27.48
N ILE A 49 4.53 -24.11 -26.28
CA ILE A 49 3.48 -23.33 -25.59
C ILE A 49 3.32 -21.97 -26.28
N TYR A 50 4.42 -21.30 -26.59
CA TYR A 50 4.39 -19.93 -27.13
C TYR A 50 4.05 -19.86 -28.61
N SER A 51 4.51 -20.82 -29.42
CA SER A 51 4.23 -20.80 -30.86
C SER A 51 2.74 -20.94 -31.21
N ASN A 52 1.93 -21.52 -30.32
CA ASN A 52 0.51 -21.81 -30.56
C ASN A 52 -0.48 -20.83 -29.90
N GLN A 53 -0.01 -19.89 -29.08
CA GLN A 53 -0.87 -18.94 -28.38
C GLN A 53 -0.69 -17.52 -28.93
N SER A 54 -1.79 -16.80 -29.17
CA SER A 54 -1.72 -15.37 -29.48
C SER A 54 -1.17 -14.61 -28.27
N ALA A 55 -0.27 -13.66 -28.50
CA ALA A 55 0.23 -12.76 -27.46
C ALA A 55 -0.93 -12.00 -26.79
N ALA A 56 -0.98 -12.05 -25.46
CA ALA A 56 -1.95 -11.34 -24.62
C ALA A 56 -1.48 -9.91 -24.30
N ILE A 57 -0.17 -9.73 -24.12
CA ILE A 57 0.45 -8.45 -23.79
C ILE A 57 0.88 -7.75 -25.10
N PRO A 58 0.46 -6.49 -25.34
CA PRO A 58 0.94 -5.69 -26.46
C PRO A 58 2.46 -5.46 -26.43
N LYS A 59 3.10 -5.39 -27.59
CA LYS A 59 4.55 -5.12 -27.74
C LYS A 59 4.86 -3.63 -27.52
N ILE A 60 4.71 -3.17 -26.28
CA ILE A 60 4.99 -1.79 -25.86
C ILE A 60 5.85 -1.82 -24.60
N ILE A 61 6.97 -1.10 -24.59
CA ILE A 61 7.82 -0.88 -23.42
C ILE A 61 7.58 0.54 -22.92
N HIS A 62 7.17 0.65 -21.66
CA HIS A 62 6.96 1.90 -20.95
C HIS A 62 8.03 2.11 -19.90
N GLN A 63 8.62 3.29 -19.88
CA GLN A 63 9.48 3.76 -18.80
C GLN A 63 9.07 5.17 -18.39
N THR A 64 9.41 5.61 -17.18
CA THR A 64 9.11 6.96 -16.71
C THR A 64 10.37 7.68 -16.29
N TRP A 65 10.43 8.98 -16.56
CA TRP A 65 11.46 9.86 -16.02
C TRP A 65 10.94 11.28 -15.83
N LYS A 66 11.74 12.14 -15.20
CA LYS A 66 11.38 13.55 -15.01
C LYS A 66 11.26 14.29 -16.34
N THR A 67 12.19 14.03 -17.26
CA THR A 67 12.31 14.70 -18.57
C THR A 67 12.66 13.67 -19.65
N ASN A 68 12.84 14.13 -20.90
CA ASN A 68 13.32 13.29 -21.99
C ASN A 68 14.82 12.93 -21.87
N GLU A 69 15.55 13.56 -20.96
CA GLU A 69 16.98 13.33 -20.74
C GLU A 69 17.18 12.48 -19.48
N ILE A 70 17.39 11.17 -19.69
CA ILE A 70 17.65 10.23 -18.59
C ILE A 70 19.11 10.32 -18.10
N PRO A 71 19.40 9.95 -16.84
CA PRO A 71 20.76 9.93 -16.31
C PRO A 71 21.65 8.96 -17.07
N GLU A 72 22.89 9.37 -17.33
CA GLU A 72 23.89 8.59 -18.08
C GLU A 72 24.03 7.15 -17.58
N LYS A 73 24.01 6.95 -16.25
CA LYS A 73 24.12 5.62 -15.62
C LYS A 73 23.02 4.61 -16.01
N TRP A 74 21.90 5.08 -16.56
CA TRP A 74 20.77 4.23 -16.98
C TRP A 74 20.56 4.21 -18.49
N VAL A 75 21.36 4.95 -19.26
CA VAL A 75 21.31 4.91 -20.73
C VAL A 75 21.61 3.50 -21.24
N GLY A 76 22.58 2.80 -20.65
CA GLY A 76 22.88 1.42 -21.02
C GLY A 76 21.69 0.48 -20.81
N ALA A 77 21.01 0.60 -19.66
CA ALA A 77 19.82 -0.18 -19.33
C ALA A 77 18.69 0.08 -20.33
N GLN A 78 18.34 1.36 -20.56
CA GLN A 78 17.32 1.76 -21.53
C GLN A 78 17.64 1.21 -22.94
N LYS A 79 18.86 1.44 -23.44
CA LYS A 79 19.27 0.99 -24.78
C LYS A 79 19.22 -0.52 -24.92
N SER A 80 19.65 -1.27 -23.90
CA SER A 80 19.59 -2.74 -23.95
C SER A 80 18.16 -3.25 -24.21
N CYS A 81 17.15 -2.60 -23.65
CA CYS A 81 15.75 -2.94 -23.91
C CYS A 81 15.27 -2.47 -25.29
N ILE A 82 15.60 -1.25 -25.71
CA ILE A 82 15.19 -0.73 -27.04
C ILE A 82 15.84 -1.55 -28.17
N ASP A 83 17.14 -1.79 -28.09
CA ASP A 83 17.93 -2.44 -29.14
C ASP A 83 17.56 -3.93 -29.31
N LEU A 84 17.15 -4.61 -28.23
CA LEU A 84 16.67 -6.00 -28.28
C LEU A 84 15.24 -6.15 -28.82
N HIS A 85 14.47 -5.06 -28.91
CA HIS A 85 13.05 -5.08 -29.24
C HIS A 85 12.69 -4.08 -30.35
N PRO A 86 13.29 -4.21 -31.55
CA PRO A 86 13.07 -3.25 -32.64
C PRO A 86 11.64 -3.22 -33.18
N ASP A 87 10.84 -4.25 -32.89
CA ASP A 87 9.44 -4.39 -33.25
C ASP A 87 8.47 -3.96 -32.13
N TYR A 88 8.99 -3.47 -30.99
CA TYR A 88 8.19 -2.93 -29.91
C TYR A 88 8.09 -1.41 -30.03
N GLU A 89 6.94 -0.86 -29.62
CA GLU A 89 6.84 0.56 -29.36
C GLU A 89 7.57 0.88 -28.04
N TYR A 90 8.39 1.94 -28.04
CA TYR A 90 9.04 2.43 -26.84
C TYR A 90 8.47 3.80 -26.45
N VAL A 91 8.03 3.93 -25.20
CA VAL A 91 7.46 5.18 -24.67
C VAL A 91 8.16 5.56 -23.37
N LEU A 92 8.84 6.71 -23.38
CA LEU A 92 9.33 7.38 -22.18
C LEU A 92 8.30 8.44 -21.74
N TRP A 93 7.72 8.25 -20.57
CA TRP A 93 6.77 9.17 -19.98
C TRP A 93 7.49 10.17 -19.08
N THR A 94 7.35 11.46 -19.36
CA THR A 94 7.93 12.55 -18.56
C THR A 94 6.98 12.96 -17.43
N ASP A 95 7.45 13.70 -16.43
CA ASP A 95 6.55 14.26 -15.39
C ASP A 95 5.39 15.06 -16.01
N GLU A 96 5.67 15.78 -17.10
CA GLU A 96 4.66 16.53 -17.87
C GLU A 96 3.67 15.61 -18.57
N SER A 97 4.15 14.64 -19.37
CA SER A 97 3.26 13.75 -20.14
C SER A 97 2.48 12.78 -19.26
N MET A 98 3.04 12.37 -18.11
CA MET A 98 2.34 11.60 -17.09
C MET A 98 1.15 12.38 -16.50
N ARG A 99 1.33 13.66 -16.18
CA ARG A 99 0.25 14.48 -15.64
C ARG A 99 -0.81 14.77 -16.70
N GLU A 100 -0.41 15.08 -17.93
CA GLU A 100 -1.31 15.29 -19.06
C GLU A 100 -2.15 14.04 -19.36
N PHE A 101 -1.53 12.86 -19.32
CA PHE A 101 -2.19 11.58 -19.46
C PHE A 101 -3.31 11.41 -18.42
N ILE A 102 -3.02 11.63 -17.14
CA ILE A 102 -4.04 11.55 -16.09
C ILE A 102 -5.13 12.61 -16.30
N ALA A 103 -4.77 13.84 -16.63
CA ALA A 103 -5.74 14.91 -16.85
C ALA A 103 -6.71 14.62 -18.00
N THR A 104 -6.23 13.98 -19.06
CA THR A 104 -6.99 13.71 -20.28
C THR A 104 -7.81 12.43 -20.15
N ASP A 105 -7.18 11.34 -19.72
CA ASP A 105 -7.79 10.01 -19.74
C ASP A 105 -8.48 9.62 -18.44
N TYR A 106 -8.05 10.20 -17.32
CA TYR A 106 -8.56 9.89 -15.99
C TYR A 106 -8.80 11.17 -15.17
N PRO A 107 -9.57 12.16 -15.69
CA PRO A 107 -9.74 13.47 -15.05
C PRO A 107 -10.27 13.38 -13.62
N TRP A 108 -11.04 12.33 -13.31
CA TRP A 108 -11.54 12.04 -11.95
C TRP A 108 -10.42 11.81 -10.93
N PHE A 109 -9.23 11.39 -11.36
CA PHE A 109 -8.08 11.10 -10.49
C PHE A 109 -7.08 12.26 -10.42
N LEU A 110 -7.19 13.28 -11.27
CA LEU A 110 -6.18 14.34 -11.37
C LEU A 110 -5.94 15.08 -10.04
N THR A 111 -6.99 15.38 -9.28
CA THR A 111 -6.84 16.04 -7.97
C THR A 111 -6.06 15.16 -6.98
N GLN A 112 -6.31 13.85 -6.99
CA GLN A 112 -5.56 12.91 -6.16
C GLN A 112 -4.10 12.79 -6.62
N TYR A 113 -3.89 12.70 -7.93
CA TYR A 113 -2.55 12.65 -8.53
C TYR A 113 -1.68 13.85 -8.14
N ASP A 114 -2.24 15.05 -8.22
CA ASP A 114 -1.56 16.29 -7.85
C ASP A 114 -1.31 16.41 -6.34
N SER A 115 -2.09 15.69 -5.51
CA SER A 115 -1.97 15.77 -4.05
C SER A 115 -0.84 14.92 -3.45
N TYR A 116 -0.26 13.98 -4.21
CA TYR A 116 0.82 13.14 -3.70
C TYR A 116 2.07 13.99 -3.36
N PRO A 117 2.67 13.83 -2.17
CA PRO A 117 3.82 14.64 -1.77
C PRO A 117 5.10 14.34 -2.57
N TYR A 118 5.29 13.12 -3.08
CA TYR A 118 6.54 12.74 -3.74
C TYR A 118 6.36 12.43 -5.25
N ASN A 119 7.30 12.84 -6.10
CA ASN A 119 7.27 12.51 -7.53
C ASN A 119 7.26 10.99 -7.78
N ILE A 120 7.93 10.20 -6.93
CA ILE A 120 7.94 8.74 -7.08
C ILE A 120 6.54 8.14 -6.89
N GLU A 121 5.70 8.70 -6.01
CA GLU A 121 4.31 8.25 -5.88
C GLU A 121 3.54 8.49 -7.17
N ARG A 122 3.76 9.65 -7.82
CA ARG A 122 3.19 9.96 -9.13
C ARG A 122 3.64 8.97 -10.22
N ALA A 123 4.91 8.59 -10.24
CA ALA A 123 5.42 7.58 -11.17
C ALA A 123 4.86 6.17 -10.87
N ASP A 124 4.72 5.82 -9.59
CA ASP A 124 4.08 4.59 -9.13
C ASP A 124 2.61 4.48 -9.53
N VAL A 125 1.84 5.56 -9.43
CA VAL A 125 0.42 5.49 -9.84
C VAL A 125 0.27 5.44 -11.34
N VAL A 126 1.03 6.25 -12.09
CA VAL A 126 0.86 6.37 -13.54
C VAL A 126 1.19 5.08 -14.28
N ARG A 127 2.20 4.31 -13.83
CA ARG A 127 2.48 2.99 -14.44
C ARG A 127 1.28 2.03 -14.38
N TYR A 128 0.44 2.11 -13.35
CA TYR A 128 -0.78 1.29 -13.27
C TYR A 128 -1.83 1.74 -14.29
N PHE A 129 -2.03 3.06 -14.44
CA PHE A 129 -2.96 3.62 -15.42
C PHE A 129 -2.50 3.38 -16.87
N ILE A 130 -1.20 3.51 -17.14
CA ILE A 130 -0.59 3.22 -18.45
C ILE A 130 -0.86 1.76 -18.82
N LEU A 131 -0.47 0.82 -17.95
CA LEU A 131 -0.66 -0.60 -18.22
C LEU A 131 -2.14 -0.99 -18.32
N TYR A 132 -3.04 -0.33 -17.58
CA TYR A 132 -4.47 -0.57 -17.73
C TYR A 132 -4.99 -0.11 -19.10
N LYS A 133 -4.61 1.09 -19.56
CA LYS A 133 -5.09 1.66 -20.83
C LYS A 133 -4.47 0.99 -22.06
N TYR A 134 -3.16 0.80 -22.03
CA TYR A 134 -2.38 0.38 -23.20
C TYR A 134 -1.99 -1.09 -23.15
N GLY A 135 -1.97 -1.70 -21.95
CA GLY A 135 -1.24 -2.95 -21.75
C GLY A 135 0.26 -2.70 -21.83
N GLY A 136 1.01 -3.74 -22.19
CA GLY A 136 2.44 -3.65 -22.43
C GLY A 136 3.28 -4.03 -21.21
N ILE A 137 4.53 -3.58 -21.22
CA ILE A 137 5.54 -3.92 -20.23
C ILE A 137 6.08 -2.61 -19.66
N TYR A 138 5.98 -2.45 -18.34
CA TYR A 138 6.60 -1.36 -17.62
C TYR A 138 7.94 -1.82 -17.01
N LEU A 139 8.98 -1.00 -17.19
CA LEU A 139 10.30 -1.19 -16.61
C LEU A 139 10.79 0.11 -15.97
N ASP A 140 11.30 0.06 -14.74
CA ASP A 140 12.09 1.19 -14.21
C ASP A 140 13.35 1.40 -15.06
N LEU A 141 13.90 2.63 -15.05
CA LEU A 141 15.08 2.97 -15.87
C LEU A 141 16.35 2.23 -15.47
N ASP A 142 16.42 1.73 -14.23
CA ASP A 142 17.52 0.91 -13.72
C ASP A 142 17.35 -0.59 -14.07
N VAL A 143 16.43 -0.93 -14.97
CA VAL A 143 16.21 -2.29 -15.46
C VAL A 143 16.61 -2.39 -16.93
N GLY A 144 17.71 -3.09 -17.20
CA GLY A 144 18.13 -3.46 -18.54
C GLY A 144 17.54 -4.80 -18.97
N CYS A 145 17.60 -5.09 -20.26
CA CYS A 145 17.12 -6.33 -20.88
C CYS A 145 18.29 -7.16 -21.39
N ASN A 146 18.27 -8.47 -21.09
CA ASN A 146 19.30 -9.44 -21.48
C ASN A 146 18.87 -10.35 -22.63
N ARG A 147 17.58 -10.33 -23.00
CA ARG A 147 16.97 -11.14 -24.07
C ARG A 147 15.61 -10.58 -24.46
N THR A 148 15.05 -11.14 -25.53
CA THR A 148 13.67 -10.83 -25.94
C THR A 148 12.66 -11.17 -24.84
N LEU A 149 11.68 -10.30 -24.66
CA LEU A 149 10.55 -10.45 -23.74
C LEU A 149 9.38 -11.21 -24.38
N ASP A 150 9.48 -11.61 -25.65
CA ASP A 150 8.45 -12.34 -26.39
C ASP A 150 7.88 -13.56 -25.65
N PRO A 151 8.68 -14.42 -24.98
CA PRO A 151 8.14 -15.55 -24.23
C PRO A 151 7.19 -15.15 -23.08
N LEU A 152 7.29 -13.91 -22.60
CA LEU A 152 6.44 -13.41 -21.52
C LEU A 152 5.09 -12.87 -22.03
N LEU A 153 4.93 -12.62 -23.33
CA LEU A 153 3.75 -11.94 -23.88
C LEU A 153 2.48 -12.80 -23.86
N HIS A 154 2.62 -14.12 -23.72
CA HIS A 154 1.49 -15.05 -23.72
C HIS A 154 0.80 -15.15 -22.35
N TYR A 155 1.45 -14.63 -21.31
CA TYR A 155 0.89 -14.53 -19.98
C TYR A 155 0.10 -13.22 -19.85
N PRO A 156 -1.22 -13.25 -19.59
CA PRO A 156 -2.05 -12.04 -19.54
C PRO A 156 -1.60 -11.01 -18.50
N ALA A 157 -0.95 -11.47 -17.43
CA ALA A 157 -0.31 -10.62 -16.45
C ALA A 157 0.86 -11.34 -15.79
N TRP A 158 1.97 -10.62 -15.62
CA TRP A 158 3.11 -11.09 -14.84
C TRP A 158 3.83 -9.93 -14.15
N VAL A 159 4.43 -10.23 -13.01
CA VAL A 159 5.15 -9.25 -12.17
C VAL A 159 6.38 -9.86 -11.54
N ARG A 160 7.38 -9.04 -11.23
CA ARG A 160 8.53 -9.46 -10.44
C ARG A 160 8.15 -9.64 -8.97
N ARG A 161 8.72 -10.63 -8.30
CA ARG A 161 8.62 -10.78 -6.83
C ARG A 161 9.45 -9.70 -6.11
N THR A 162 8.92 -9.15 -5.02
CA THR A 162 9.70 -8.26 -4.13
C THR A 162 10.28 -9.00 -2.93
N SER A 163 11.35 -8.45 -2.35
CA SER A 163 12.00 -8.97 -1.15
C SER A 163 11.62 -8.11 0.07
N PRO A 164 11.30 -8.69 1.24
CA PRO A 164 11.29 -10.13 1.55
C PRO A 164 10.04 -10.87 1.05
N SER A 165 8.92 -10.18 0.84
CA SER A 165 7.69 -10.77 0.33
C SER A 165 6.81 -9.74 -0.36
N GLY A 166 6.02 -10.20 -1.32
CA GLY A 166 5.06 -9.46 -2.12
C GLY A 166 5.42 -9.50 -3.61
N ILE A 167 4.79 -8.62 -4.36
CA ILE A 167 5.11 -8.32 -5.76
C ILE A 167 5.66 -6.90 -5.86
N SER A 168 6.51 -6.69 -6.86
CA SER A 168 7.12 -5.41 -7.16
C SER A 168 6.34 -4.68 -8.24
N ASN A 169 6.38 -3.34 -8.20
CA ASN A 169 5.85 -2.48 -9.24
C ASN A 169 6.93 -1.96 -10.21
N ASN A 170 8.17 -2.46 -10.12
CA ASN A 170 9.29 -1.98 -10.94
C ASN A 170 9.47 -2.71 -12.28
N VAL A 171 8.92 -3.92 -12.41
CA VAL A 171 8.93 -4.75 -13.63
C VAL A 171 7.61 -5.51 -13.70
N MET A 172 6.77 -5.16 -14.67
CA MET A 172 5.42 -5.69 -14.81
C MET A 172 5.03 -5.79 -16.28
N GLY A 173 4.33 -6.86 -16.65
CA GLY A 173 3.66 -6.99 -17.94
C GLY A 173 2.18 -7.26 -17.76
N PHE A 174 1.33 -6.55 -18.50
CA PHE A 174 -0.12 -6.72 -18.43
C PHE A 174 -0.76 -6.60 -19.80
N ALA A 175 -1.76 -7.45 -20.04
CA ALA A 175 -2.70 -7.26 -21.12
C ALA A 175 -3.53 -6.00 -20.87
N LYS A 176 -3.91 -5.33 -21.96
CA LYS A 176 -4.76 -4.15 -21.90
C LYS A 176 -6.06 -4.47 -21.17
N GLY A 177 -6.47 -3.59 -20.26
CA GLY A 177 -7.73 -3.72 -19.51
C GLY A 177 -7.73 -4.80 -18.43
N HIS A 178 -6.58 -5.38 -18.05
CA HIS A 178 -6.54 -6.44 -17.06
C HIS A 178 -7.20 -6.01 -15.72
N PRO A 179 -8.19 -6.76 -15.20
CA PRO A 179 -9.09 -6.26 -14.15
C PRO A 179 -8.43 -6.06 -12.80
N PHE A 180 -7.29 -6.72 -12.54
CA PHE A 180 -6.47 -6.42 -11.38
C PHE A 180 -6.03 -4.95 -11.34
N LEU A 181 -5.58 -4.38 -12.44
CA LEU A 181 -5.12 -2.99 -12.48
C LEU A 181 -6.27 -2.03 -12.20
N LEU A 182 -7.49 -2.39 -12.61
CA LEU A 182 -8.68 -1.63 -12.22
C LEU A 182 -8.90 -1.63 -10.70
N GLN A 183 -8.70 -2.77 -10.04
CA GLN A 183 -8.75 -2.83 -8.58
C GLN A 183 -7.62 -2.02 -7.93
N VAL A 184 -6.42 -2.03 -8.52
CA VAL A 184 -5.30 -1.22 -8.05
C VAL A 184 -5.64 0.27 -8.10
N VAL A 185 -6.00 0.80 -9.28
CA VAL A 185 -6.25 2.25 -9.42
C VAL A 185 -7.45 2.74 -8.60
N ARG A 186 -8.50 1.92 -8.44
CA ARG A 186 -9.67 2.25 -7.60
C ARG A 186 -9.32 2.34 -6.11
N ASN A 187 -8.30 1.61 -5.65
CA ASN A 187 -7.92 1.62 -4.23
C ASN A 187 -6.84 2.65 -3.90
N LEU A 188 -6.17 3.27 -4.89
CA LEU A 188 -5.15 4.29 -4.65
C LEU A 188 -5.58 5.40 -3.68
N PRO A 189 -6.77 6.03 -3.81
CA PRO A 189 -7.18 7.08 -2.87
C PRO A 189 -7.32 6.58 -1.42
N ARG A 190 -7.69 5.31 -1.24
CA ARG A 190 -7.86 4.72 0.11
C ARG A 190 -6.54 4.46 0.82
N PHE A 191 -5.44 4.40 0.08
CA PHE A 191 -4.09 4.15 0.60
C PHE A 191 -3.21 5.40 0.59
N ALA A 192 -3.71 6.55 0.10
CA ALA A 192 -2.99 7.83 0.02
C ALA A 192 -2.79 8.49 1.40
N PHE A 193 -2.15 7.78 2.32
CA PHE A 193 -1.78 8.26 3.64
C PHE A 193 -0.36 8.83 3.62
N ASN A 194 -0.18 9.99 4.24
CA ASN A 194 1.15 10.55 4.50
C ASN A 194 1.65 10.09 5.87
N TYR A 195 2.55 9.11 5.89
CA TYR A 195 3.20 8.61 7.10
C TYR A 195 4.39 9.50 7.48
N HIS A 196 4.89 9.34 8.71
CA HIS A 196 5.99 10.16 9.22
C HIS A 196 7.32 9.92 8.48
N PHE A 197 7.49 8.74 7.87
CA PHE A 197 8.69 8.35 7.15
C PHE A 197 8.40 8.33 5.65
N PRO A 198 9.03 9.20 4.83
CA PRO A 198 8.88 9.20 3.37
C PRO A 198 8.95 7.81 2.74
N TYR A 199 9.90 6.98 3.16
CA TYR A 199 10.06 5.61 2.66
C TYR A 199 8.80 4.77 2.88
N LEU A 200 8.24 4.82 4.10
CA LEU A 200 7.03 4.07 4.41
C LEU A 200 5.82 4.65 3.67
N THR A 201 5.75 5.98 3.52
CA THR A 201 4.72 6.64 2.72
C THR A 201 4.70 6.08 1.32
N VAL A 202 5.80 6.19 0.57
CA VAL A 202 5.89 5.70 -0.81
C VAL A 202 5.54 4.21 -0.92
N MET A 203 6.11 3.37 -0.05
CA MET A 203 5.87 1.91 -0.11
C MET A 203 4.39 1.54 0.12
N TYR A 204 3.74 2.16 1.11
CA TYR A 204 2.37 1.84 1.51
C TYR A 204 1.29 2.53 0.69
N SER A 205 1.57 3.70 0.11
CA SER A 205 0.57 4.49 -0.61
C SER A 205 0.42 4.05 -2.07
N THR A 206 1.55 3.82 -2.75
CA THR A 206 1.58 3.60 -4.20
C THR A 206 2.54 2.50 -4.63
N GLY A 207 3.55 2.20 -3.80
CA GLY A 207 4.65 1.32 -4.14
C GLY A 207 4.38 -0.20 -4.01
N PRO A 208 5.44 -1.02 -3.93
CA PRO A 208 5.34 -2.48 -3.87
C PRO A 208 4.47 -3.02 -2.75
N LEU A 209 4.46 -2.36 -1.58
CA LEU A 209 3.70 -2.85 -0.43
C LEU A 209 2.19 -2.63 -0.62
N PHE A 210 1.81 -1.46 -1.13
CA PHE A 210 0.44 -1.21 -1.60
C PHE A 210 0.00 -2.28 -2.62
N LEU A 211 0.76 -2.45 -3.70
CA LEU A 211 0.43 -3.37 -4.77
C LEU A 211 0.29 -4.82 -4.26
N SER A 212 1.19 -5.22 -3.34
CA SER A 212 1.17 -6.54 -2.71
C SER A 212 -0.06 -6.78 -1.84
N ILE A 213 -0.55 -5.77 -1.12
CA ILE A 213 -1.77 -5.87 -0.32
C ILE A 213 -2.97 -6.11 -1.23
N ILE A 214 -3.09 -5.33 -2.31
CA ILE A 214 -4.18 -5.49 -3.29
C ILE A 214 -4.09 -6.87 -3.95
N TRP A 215 -2.90 -7.32 -4.35
CA TRP A 215 -2.68 -8.64 -4.93
C TRP A 215 -3.00 -9.80 -3.98
N SER A 216 -2.65 -9.68 -2.70
CA SER A 216 -2.98 -10.67 -1.67
C SER A 216 -4.50 -10.83 -1.48
N ALA A 217 -5.26 -9.74 -1.63
CA ALA A 217 -6.73 -9.80 -1.65
C ALA A 217 -7.26 -10.38 -2.96
N TRP A 218 -6.73 -9.93 -4.10
CA TRP A 218 -7.11 -10.38 -5.45
C TRP A 218 -7.07 -11.90 -5.60
N ARG A 219 -5.98 -12.53 -5.13
CA ARG A 219 -5.77 -13.97 -5.21
C ARG A 219 -6.76 -14.83 -4.43
N LYS A 220 -7.51 -14.22 -3.50
CA LYS A 220 -8.50 -14.93 -2.69
C LYS A 220 -9.90 -14.90 -3.31
N LEU A 221 -10.07 -14.19 -4.43
CA LEU A 221 -11.35 -14.17 -5.13
C LEU A 221 -11.63 -15.56 -5.72
N PRO A 222 -12.81 -16.16 -5.45
CA PRO A 222 -13.19 -17.43 -6.05
C PRO A 222 -13.36 -17.27 -7.57
N ASP A 223 -12.99 -18.31 -8.31
CA ASP A 223 -13.29 -18.46 -9.74
C ASP A 223 -12.75 -17.34 -10.65
N ALA A 224 -11.54 -16.84 -10.36
CA ALA A 224 -10.82 -16.01 -11.29
C ALA A 224 -10.48 -16.82 -12.56
N GLU A 225 -11.05 -16.43 -13.70
CA GLU A 225 -10.68 -16.98 -15.01
C GLU A 225 -9.15 -17.00 -15.20
N ALA A 226 -8.63 -17.90 -16.05
CA ALA A 226 -7.19 -17.96 -16.31
C ALA A 226 -6.61 -16.60 -16.75
N TRP A 227 -7.42 -15.79 -17.44
CA TRP A 227 -7.09 -14.42 -17.84
C TRP A 227 -6.82 -13.47 -16.66
N HIS A 228 -7.41 -13.72 -15.49
CA HIS A 228 -7.28 -12.90 -14.29
C HIS A 228 -6.04 -13.24 -13.45
N HIS A 229 -5.32 -14.30 -13.81
CA HIS A 229 -4.18 -14.78 -13.06
C HIS A 229 -2.95 -13.89 -13.28
N ILE A 230 -2.23 -13.60 -12.20
CA ILE A 230 -1.01 -12.80 -12.23
C ILE A 230 0.17 -13.69 -11.86
N TRP A 231 1.00 -13.97 -12.85
CA TRP A 231 2.19 -14.78 -12.69
C TRP A 231 3.29 -13.99 -12.00
N VAL A 232 3.97 -14.61 -11.03
CA VAL A 232 5.06 -14.02 -10.28
C VAL A 232 6.36 -14.65 -10.76
N MET A 233 7.24 -13.83 -11.34
CA MET A 233 8.53 -14.28 -11.81
C MET A 233 9.37 -14.84 -10.65
N VAL A 234 10.04 -15.96 -10.89
CA VAL A 234 11.06 -16.50 -9.98
C VAL A 234 12.38 -15.72 -10.13
N PRO A 235 13.22 -15.62 -9.09
CA PRO A 235 14.50 -14.91 -9.15
C PRO A 235 15.38 -15.30 -10.33
N GLU A 236 15.38 -16.56 -10.74
CA GLU A 236 16.16 -17.09 -11.87
C GLU A 236 15.78 -16.44 -13.21
N LEU A 237 14.59 -15.85 -13.31
CA LEU A 237 14.12 -15.12 -14.49
C LEU A 237 14.48 -13.62 -14.45
N TYR A 238 15.02 -13.09 -13.35
CA TYR A 238 15.33 -11.65 -13.25
C TYR A 238 16.63 -11.28 -12.50
N GLU A 239 17.37 -12.25 -11.94
CA GLU A 239 18.62 -11.97 -11.23
C GLU A 239 19.63 -13.12 -11.37
N LYS A 240 20.89 -12.75 -11.70
CA LYS A 240 22.11 -13.59 -11.60
C LYS A 240 22.01 -15.00 -12.18
N SER A 241 21.33 -15.13 -13.32
CA SER A 241 21.07 -16.40 -13.99
C SER A 241 21.21 -16.24 -15.50
N HIS A 242 21.67 -17.29 -16.19
CA HIS A 242 21.70 -17.32 -17.66
C HIS A 242 20.29 -17.31 -18.28
N HIS A 243 19.23 -17.48 -17.48
CA HIS A 243 17.83 -17.38 -17.90
C HIS A 243 17.21 -16.01 -17.59
N ALA A 244 17.95 -15.10 -16.97
CA ALA A 244 17.41 -13.81 -16.56
C ALA A 244 17.03 -12.95 -17.78
N PHE A 245 15.82 -12.40 -17.75
CA PHE A 245 15.35 -11.41 -18.71
C PHE A 245 15.97 -10.04 -18.45
N PHE A 246 16.33 -9.76 -17.20
CA PHE A 246 16.71 -8.42 -16.77
C PHE A 246 18.09 -8.36 -16.13
N GLU A 247 18.73 -7.21 -16.28
CA GLU A 247 19.90 -6.79 -15.52
C GLU A 247 19.51 -5.58 -14.67
N ILE A 248 19.75 -5.65 -13.35
CA ILE A 248 19.35 -4.59 -12.41
C ILE A 248 20.56 -3.72 -12.11
N TYR A 249 20.44 -2.43 -12.42
CA TYR A 249 21.44 -1.40 -12.17
C TYR A 249 21.20 -0.69 -10.83
N GLU A 250 22.11 0.21 -10.45
CA GLU A 250 21.96 0.99 -9.22
C GLU A 250 20.78 1.97 -9.30
N GLY A 251 19.73 1.60 -8.58
CA GLY A 251 18.44 2.28 -8.49
C GLY A 251 18.25 3.20 -7.29
N SER A 252 17.06 3.12 -6.70
CA SER A 252 16.73 3.72 -5.39
C SER A 252 16.89 5.24 -5.31
N SER A 253 16.81 5.93 -6.44
CA SER A 253 16.99 7.40 -6.53
C SER A 253 15.95 8.21 -5.75
N TRP A 254 14.87 7.56 -5.30
CA TRP A 254 13.79 8.15 -4.52
C TRP A 254 13.99 8.02 -3.01
N HIS A 255 14.97 7.23 -2.55
CA HIS A 255 15.26 7.10 -1.13
C HIS A 255 15.67 8.47 -0.55
N ASP A 256 14.99 8.88 0.51
CA ASP A 256 15.40 10.01 1.34
C ASP A 256 16.29 9.50 2.49
N SER A 257 16.77 10.44 3.31
CA SER A 257 17.56 10.25 4.52
C SER A 257 16.96 9.25 5.53
N ASP A 258 15.65 9.01 5.48
CA ASP A 258 14.97 8.05 6.33
C ASP A 258 15.14 6.59 5.89
N ALA A 259 15.43 6.33 4.61
CA ALA A 259 15.51 4.98 4.06
C ALA A 259 16.55 4.12 4.79
N GLY A 260 17.73 4.70 5.09
CA GLY A 260 18.78 4.02 5.85
C GLY A 260 18.32 3.65 7.27
N PHE A 261 17.59 4.55 7.93
CA PHE A 261 17.03 4.28 9.25
C PHE A 261 15.93 3.21 9.20
N VAL A 262 15.05 3.25 8.20
CA VAL A 262 14.00 2.25 8.00
C VAL A 262 14.62 0.87 7.74
N PHE A 263 15.64 0.76 6.88
CA PHE A 263 16.33 -0.51 6.66
C PHE A 263 17.04 -1.02 7.92
N TYR A 264 17.66 -0.14 8.69
CA TYR A 264 18.25 -0.50 9.98
C TYR A 264 17.19 -1.06 10.94
N MET A 265 16.03 -0.40 11.06
CA MET A 265 14.92 -0.91 11.88
C MET A 265 14.41 -2.27 11.41
N LEU A 266 14.25 -2.47 10.10
CA LEU A 266 13.78 -3.75 9.53
C LEU A 266 14.79 -4.87 9.78
N HIS A 267 16.09 -4.59 9.62
CA HIS A 267 17.15 -5.58 9.89
C HIS A 267 17.23 -5.94 11.38
N HIS A 268 17.01 -4.97 12.26
CA HIS A 268 17.06 -5.12 13.71
C HIS A 268 15.68 -5.20 14.37
N TRP A 269 14.66 -5.66 13.65
CA TRP A 269 13.26 -5.60 14.08
C TRP A 269 13.02 -6.23 15.46
N ALA A 270 13.73 -7.32 15.78
CA ALA A 270 13.63 -8.01 17.07
C ALA A 270 14.07 -7.14 18.24
N ILE A 271 15.14 -6.33 18.07
CA ILE A 271 15.63 -5.40 19.10
C ILE A 271 14.59 -4.30 19.32
N PHE A 272 14.10 -3.68 18.25
CA PHE A 272 13.06 -2.65 18.35
C PHE A 272 11.76 -3.17 18.96
N THR A 273 11.40 -4.41 18.66
CA THR A 273 10.23 -5.08 19.23
C THR A 273 10.42 -5.33 20.72
N PHE A 274 11.58 -5.84 21.13
CA PHE A 274 11.93 -6.04 22.54
C PHE A 274 11.96 -4.72 23.31
N LEU A 275 12.60 -3.68 22.77
CA LEU A 275 12.61 -2.35 23.38
C LEU A 275 11.20 -1.78 23.50
N GLY A 276 10.35 -1.95 22.48
CA GLY A 276 8.94 -1.56 22.52
C GLY A 276 8.17 -2.26 23.64
N PHE A 277 8.31 -3.58 23.79
CA PHE A 277 7.70 -4.32 24.90
C PHE A 277 8.28 -3.90 26.26
N LEU A 278 9.59 -3.72 26.37
CA LEU A 278 10.23 -3.26 27.60
C LEU A 278 9.68 -1.90 28.03
N THR A 279 9.63 -0.93 27.12
CA THR A 279 9.04 0.38 27.37
C THR A 279 7.56 0.26 27.77
N PHE A 280 6.79 -0.57 27.06
CA PHE A 280 5.40 -0.83 27.41
C PHE A 280 5.23 -1.36 28.85
N PHE A 281 6.01 -2.39 29.23
CA PHE A 281 5.93 -2.96 30.58
C PHE A 281 6.40 -1.99 31.66
N ILE A 282 7.40 -1.15 31.38
CA ILE A 282 7.83 -0.08 32.29
C ILE A 282 6.70 0.93 32.50
N VAL A 283 6.04 1.40 31.43
CA VAL A 283 4.90 2.33 31.51
C VAL A 283 3.74 1.71 32.30
N VAL A 284 3.39 0.46 32.01
CA VAL A 284 2.37 -0.30 32.75
C VAL A 284 2.72 -0.38 34.23
N TYR A 285 3.96 -0.73 34.56
CA TYR A 285 4.43 -0.83 35.95
C TYR A 285 4.24 0.48 36.71
N PHE A 286 4.64 1.62 36.12
CA PHE A 286 4.48 2.93 36.76
C PHE A 286 3.01 3.35 36.88
N ILE A 287 2.17 3.08 35.87
CA ILE A 287 0.74 3.41 35.92
C ILE A 287 0.04 2.59 37.01
N PHE A 288 0.27 1.28 37.07
CA PHE A 288 -0.30 0.43 38.12
C PHE A 288 0.25 0.80 39.50
N GLY A 289 1.57 1.04 39.61
CA GLY A 289 2.19 1.49 40.85
C GLY A 289 1.58 2.80 41.37
N TYR A 290 1.28 3.75 40.49
CA TYR A 290 0.61 5.01 40.85
C TYR A 290 -0.88 4.81 41.15
N ALA A 291 -1.58 4.00 40.36
CA ALA A 291 -3.01 3.76 40.50
C ALA A 291 -3.38 2.90 41.73
N LEU A 292 -2.43 2.08 42.22
CA LEU A 292 -2.57 1.22 43.38
C LEU A 292 -1.99 1.81 44.67
N LYS A 293 -1.34 2.98 44.63
CA LYS A 293 -0.97 3.67 45.86
C LYS A 293 -2.24 3.87 46.69
N PRO A 294 -2.32 3.31 47.92
CA PRO A 294 -3.47 3.54 48.76
C PRO A 294 -3.59 5.04 48.93
N ALA A 295 -4.78 5.59 48.64
CA ALA A 295 -5.09 6.95 49.02
C ALA A 295 -4.78 7.04 50.51
N ALA A 296 -3.67 7.69 50.86
CA ALA A 296 -3.30 7.95 52.23
C ALA A 296 -4.43 8.81 52.78
N ARG A 297 -5.42 8.13 53.35
CA ARG A 297 -6.52 8.74 54.07
C ARG A 297 -5.81 9.42 55.22
N VAL A 298 -5.73 10.75 55.15
CA VAL A 298 -5.41 11.58 56.31
C VAL A 298 -6.53 11.33 57.32
N SER A 299 -6.44 10.24 58.07
CA SER A 299 -7.19 10.06 59.29
C SER A 299 -6.44 10.83 60.38
N ARG A 300 -6.62 12.15 60.40
CA ARG A 300 -6.57 12.85 61.68
C ARG A 300 -7.86 12.49 62.41
N THR A 301 -7.77 11.41 63.19
CA THR A 301 -8.50 11.24 64.45
C THR A 301 -8.59 12.61 65.13
N GLY A 302 -9.77 13.17 65.38
CA GLY A 302 -10.67 12.68 66.41
C GLY A 302 -10.43 13.45 67.71
N ARG A 303 -10.85 14.72 67.76
CA ARG A 303 -11.19 15.38 69.02
C ARG A 303 -12.49 16.17 68.84
N ARG A 304 -13.60 15.58 69.30
CA ARG A 304 -14.85 16.28 69.61
C ARG A 304 -14.60 17.12 70.86
N VAL A 305 -14.95 18.40 70.82
CA VAL A 305 -15.51 19.10 71.98
C VAL A 305 -16.75 19.85 71.50
N PHE A 306 -17.81 19.66 72.26
CA PHE A 306 -19.18 20.07 72.05
C PHE A 306 -19.39 21.48 72.64
N SER A 307 -20.06 22.39 71.94
CA SER A 307 -20.99 23.36 72.56
C SER A 307 -21.87 24.05 71.51
N SER A 308 -23.13 23.65 71.57
CA SER A 308 -24.45 24.30 71.36
C SER A 308 -24.63 25.68 70.67
N PRO A 309 -25.84 25.96 70.14
CA PRO A 309 -26.09 26.75 68.94
C PRO A 309 -26.65 28.16 69.19
N PHE A 310 -26.46 29.12 68.27
CA PHE A 310 -27.43 30.19 68.03
C PHE A 310 -27.15 31.01 66.73
N SER A 311 -28.25 31.38 66.05
CA SER A 311 -28.43 32.45 65.03
C SER A 311 -27.80 32.23 63.65
N LYS A 312 -28.56 31.98 62.58
CA LYS A 312 -29.51 32.82 61.79
C LYS A 312 -28.85 33.40 60.52
N THR A 313 -29.64 33.34 59.45
CA THR A 313 -29.58 34.04 58.14
C THR A 313 -28.60 33.56 57.05
N SER A 314 -29.14 32.86 56.04
CA SER A 314 -29.23 33.30 54.63
C SER A 314 -29.26 32.09 53.66
N PRO A 315 -30.32 31.92 52.84
CA PRO A 315 -30.30 31.00 51.72
C PRO A 315 -30.16 31.77 50.40
N SER A 316 -29.09 31.54 49.65
CA SER A 316 -29.09 31.89 48.22
C SER A 316 -28.26 30.95 47.36
N ARG A 317 -28.98 30.32 46.44
CA ARG A 317 -28.65 30.02 45.03
C ARG A 317 -27.28 29.43 44.73
N TRP A 318 -27.24 28.14 44.38
CA TRP A 318 -26.83 27.67 43.04
C TRP A 318 -27.64 26.40 42.71
N LYS A 319 -28.71 26.59 41.91
CA LYS A 319 -29.37 25.53 41.12
C LYS A 319 -28.85 25.71 39.70
N ILE A 320 -28.11 24.73 39.17
CA ILE A 320 -27.97 24.55 37.72
C ILE A 320 -28.26 23.09 37.39
N PHE A 321 -29.46 22.94 36.83
CA PHE A 321 -29.90 22.01 35.78
C PHE A 321 -29.61 20.50 35.91
N HIS A 322 -30.66 19.78 36.30
CA HIS A 322 -31.05 18.53 35.65
C HIS A 322 -32.43 18.73 34.98
N ARG A 323 -32.57 18.18 33.76
CA ARG A 323 -33.80 17.67 33.10
C ARG A 323 -34.44 18.53 31.99
N PHE A 324 -34.19 18.12 30.74
CA PHE A 324 -35.15 17.99 29.62
C PHE A 324 -34.77 16.68 28.89
N THR A 325 -35.51 15.58 29.08
CA THR A 325 -36.61 15.05 28.25
C THR A 325 -36.18 14.50 26.88
N SER A 326 -36.22 13.18 26.79
CA SER A 326 -36.78 12.34 25.70
C SER A 326 -36.96 12.94 24.30
N SER A 327 -36.16 12.43 23.38
CA SER A 327 -36.55 12.06 22.01
C SER A 327 -35.70 10.84 21.64
N ASN A 328 -36.30 9.65 21.63
CA ASN A 328 -36.63 8.93 20.39
C ASN A 328 -35.56 9.09 19.30
N GLU A 329 -34.70 8.08 19.17
CA GLU A 329 -34.44 7.50 17.85
C GLU A 329 -33.98 6.05 18.00
N LYS A 330 -34.70 5.19 17.29
CA LYS A 330 -34.42 3.77 17.09
C LYS A 330 -33.10 3.64 16.33
N TYR A 331 -32.22 2.76 16.79
CA TYR A 331 -31.24 2.14 15.91
C TYR A 331 -31.53 0.65 15.90
N ASP A 332 -32.15 0.21 14.80
CA ASP A 332 -32.37 -1.18 14.45
C ASP A 332 -31.43 -1.54 13.29
N GLN A 333 -31.02 -2.80 13.29
CA GLN A 333 -30.57 -3.58 12.15
C GLN A 333 -29.18 -3.35 11.49
N THR A 334 -28.35 -4.38 11.71
CA THR A 334 -27.67 -5.19 10.68
C THR A 334 -26.94 -4.45 9.55
N ARG A 335 -25.61 -4.50 9.59
CA ARG A 335 -24.80 -4.44 8.37
C ARG A 335 -23.61 -5.40 8.47
N SER A 336 -23.79 -6.57 7.87
CA SER A 336 -22.70 -7.36 7.33
C SER A 336 -22.17 -6.65 6.09
N ASP A 337 -20.99 -6.04 6.17
CA ASP A 337 -20.33 -5.49 4.99
C ASP A 337 -19.50 -6.58 4.30
N SER A 338 -20.19 -7.38 3.49
CA SER A 338 -19.63 -7.86 2.22
C SER A 338 -19.54 -6.67 1.27
N LEU A 339 -18.34 -6.40 0.74
CA LEU A 339 -18.08 -5.34 -0.23
C LEU A 339 -19.10 -5.38 -1.40
N PRO A 340 -19.83 -4.29 -1.70
CA PRO A 340 -20.68 -4.27 -2.87
C PRO A 340 -19.79 -4.07 -4.11
N PHE A 341 -19.83 -5.06 -5.00
CA PHE A 341 -19.25 -5.03 -6.32
C PHE A 341 -20.04 -4.01 -7.16
N MET A 342 -19.37 -2.98 -7.68
CA MET A 342 -19.95 -2.04 -8.64
C MET A 342 -19.63 -2.57 -10.04
N SER A 343 -20.65 -2.77 -10.88
CA SER A 343 -20.55 -3.45 -12.17
C SER A 343 -19.70 -2.67 -13.18
N ASP A 344 -19.18 -3.40 -14.19
CA ASP A 344 -18.25 -2.91 -15.22
C ASP A 344 -18.77 -1.75 -16.11
N TYR A 345 -20.06 -1.39 -15.99
CA TYR A 345 -20.72 -0.44 -16.90
C TYR A 345 -20.30 1.04 -16.72
N ASP A 346 -19.78 1.44 -15.55
CA ASP A 346 -19.56 2.86 -15.25
C ASP A 346 -18.19 3.41 -15.73
N LEU A 347 -17.28 2.56 -16.22
CA LEU A 347 -15.98 3.01 -16.78
C LEU A 347 -15.91 2.97 -18.30
N GLU A 348 -16.54 1.99 -18.95
CA GLU A 348 -16.59 1.96 -20.42
C GLU A 348 -17.43 3.11 -21.01
N SER A 349 -18.42 3.62 -20.25
CA SER A 349 -19.22 4.77 -20.68
C SER A 349 -18.46 6.10 -20.66
N GLN A 350 -17.30 6.17 -19.99
CA GLN A 350 -16.49 7.39 -19.92
C GLN A 350 -15.26 7.37 -20.86
N THR A 351 -14.85 6.20 -21.36
CA THR A 351 -13.73 6.07 -22.31
C THR A 351 -14.17 6.12 -23.78
N GLN A 352 -15.47 6.03 -24.08
CA GLN A 352 -15.99 6.08 -25.45
C GLN A 352 -16.36 7.48 -25.98
N SER A 353 -16.24 8.54 -25.18
CA SER A 353 -16.31 9.91 -25.71
C SER A 353 -14.90 10.39 -26.02
N HIS A 354 -14.59 10.56 -27.32
CA HIS A 354 -13.36 11.08 -27.93
C HIS A 354 -12.51 10.04 -28.68
N SER A 355 -12.87 9.85 -29.94
CA SER A 355 -11.94 9.63 -31.06
C SER A 355 -12.26 10.73 -32.10
N PRO A 356 -11.26 11.16 -32.91
CA PRO A 356 -11.01 12.56 -33.28
C PRO A 356 -12.16 13.30 -33.97
#